data_AF-A0A530QIV6-F1
#
_entry.id   AF-A0A530QIV6-F1
#
_cell.length_a   1.000
_cell.length_b   1.000
_cell.length_c   1.000
_cell.angle_alpha   90.00
_cell.angle_beta   90.00
_cell.angle_gamma   90.00
#
_symmetry.space_group_name_H-M   'P 1'
#
loop_
_entity.id
_entity.type
_entity.pdbx_description
1 polymer ?
#
loop_
_entity_poly.entity_id
_entity_poly.type
_entity_poly.pdbx_seq_one_letter_code
_entity_poly.pdbx_strand_id
1 'polypeptide(L)'
;YVAAAPALEKAGIIPLAVGGQPWQASGAFDVLLAAVGGTDTFLKVYKDKDAKFAAGPEVAKVFKAADDARKMAKNTNVQDWNQATNLVITGKAGGQIMGDWAQGEFQVAGQTAGKDYA
;
A
#
# COMPACT_ATOMS: atom_id res chain seq x y z
N TYR A 1 -11.45 0.59 -1.99
CA TYR A 1 -10.35 0.01 -2.78
C TYR A 1 -10.51 -1.50 -3.01
N VAL A 2 -10.50 -2.34 -1.97
CA VAL A 2 -10.57 -3.82 -2.09
C VAL A 2 -11.70 -4.31 -3.01
N ALA A 3 -12.90 -3.73 -2.90
CA ALA A 3 -14.04 -4.09 -3.76
C ALA A 3 -13.82 -3.83 -5.27
N ALA A 4 -12.93 -2.91 -5.63
CA ALA A 4 -12.60 -2.60 -7.02
C ALA A 4 -11.51 -3.53 -7.60
N ALA A 5 -10.76 -4.24 -6.76
CA ALA A 5 -9.64 -5.07 -7.19
C ALA A 5 -10.01 -6.12 -8.26
N PRO A 6 -11.13 -6.86 -8.14
CA PRO A 6 -11.51 -7.82 -9.19
C PRO A 6 -11.79 -7.18 -10.55
N ALA A 7 -12.28 -5.94 -10.58
CA ALA A 7 -12.52 -5.21 -11.82
C ALA A 7 -11.21 -4.78 -12.48
N LEU A 8 -10.23 -4.30 -11.68
CA LEU A 8 -8.88 -3.99 -12.15
C LEU A 8 -8.18 -5.24 -12.70
N GLU A 9 -8.23 -6.36 -11.97
CA GLU A 9 -7.63 -7.62 -12.44
C GLU A 9 -8.24 -8.11 -13.76
N LYS A 10 -9.58 -8.02 -13.91
CA LYS A 10 -10.27 -8.37 -15.17
C LYS A 10 -9.85 -7.49 -16.34
N ALA A 11 -9.47 -6.24 -16.08
CA ALA A 11 -8.94 -5.31 -17.08
C ALA A 11 -7.44 -5.49 -17.34
N GLY A 12 -6.78 -6.48 -16.71
CA GLY A 12 -5.33 -6.67 -16.83
C GLY A 12 -4.50 -5.65 -16.06
N ILE A 13 -5.12 -4.88 -15.16
CA ILE A 13 -4.48 -3.86 -14.32
C ILE A 13 -4.15 -4.48 -12.97
N ILE A 14 -2.93 -4.27 -12.48
CA ILE A 14 -2.51 -4.70 -11.15
C ILE A 14 -3.27 -3.85 -10.11
N PRO A 15 -4.06 -4.44 -9.20
CA PRO A 15 -4.80 -3.64 -8.24
C PRO A 15 -3.88 -2.82 -7.33
N LEU A 16 -2.81 -3.38 -6.78
CA LEU A 16 -1.89 -2.63 -5.91
C LEU A 16 -0.44 -2.90 -6.32
N ALA A 17 0.28 -1.88 -6.76
CA ALA A 17 1.71 -1.99 -7.04
C ALA A 17 2.51 -1.97 -5.73
N VAL A 18 3.38 -2.97 -5.53
CA VAL A 18 4.33 -3.04 -4.42
C VAL A 18 5.64 -3.66 -4.91
N GLY A 19 6.77 -2.98 -4.74
CA GLY A 19 8.06 -3.54 -5.11
C GLY A 19 8.53 -4.65 -4.15
N GLY A 20 9.41 -5.53 -4.64
CA GLY A 20 9.84 -6.73 -3.93
C GLY A 20 10.76 -6.54 -2.72
N GLN A 21 11.12 -5.31 -2.35
CA GLN A 21 12.02 -5.06 -1.22
C GLN A 21 11.27 -5.09 0.11
N PRO A 22 11.81 -5.73 1.18
CA PRO A 22 11.11 -5.89 2.46
C PRO A 22 10.60 -4.58 3.09
N TRP A 23 11.36 -3.50 2.95
CA TRP A 23 10.98 -2.20 3.53
C TRP A 23 9.70 -1.64 2.92
N GLN A 24 9.40 -1.95 1.66
CA GLN A 24 8.18 -1.49 0.98
C GLN A 24 6.94 -2.20 1.57
N ALA A 25 7.04 -3.50 1.80
CA ALA A 25 5.98 -4.27 2.46
C ALA A 25 5.78 -3.84 3.92
N SER A 26 6.87 -3.61 4.66
CA SER A 26 6.80 -3.10 6.03
C SER A 26 6.18 -1.70 6.09
N GLY A 27 6.58 -0.79 5.20
CA GLY A 27 5.99 0.56 5.12
C GLY A 27 4.50 0.52 4.77
N ALA A 28 4.10 -0.35 3.85
CA ALA A 28 2.67 -0.56 3.57
C ALA A 28 1.90 -1.10 4.78
N PHE A 29 2.50 -2.00 5.57
CA PHE A 29 1.91 -2.48 6.81
C PHE A 29 1.76 -1.37 7.86
N ASP A 30 2.74 -0.49 8.01
CA ASP A 30 2.67 0.64 8.96
C ASP A 30 1.53 1.60 8.61
N VAL A 31 1.34 1.88 7.32
CA VAL A 31 0.21 2.67 6.82
C VAL A 31 -1.11 1.97 7.13
N LEU A 32 -1.21 0.65 6.92
CA LEU A 32 -2.42 -0.11 7.25
C LEU A 32 -2.68 -0.15 8.76
N LEU A 33 -1.65 -0.24 9.60
CA LEU A 33 -1.79 -0.20 11.05
C LEU A 33 -2.38 1.14 11.49
N ALA A 34 -1.87 2.25 10.94
CA ALA A 34 -2.40 3.59 11.23
C ALA A 34 -3.83 3.78 10.68
N ALA A 35 -4.10 3.36 9.43
CA ALA A 35 -5.36 3.64 8.75
C ALA A 35 -6.51 2.72 9.18
N VAL A 36 -6.24 1.43 9.41
CA VAL A 36 -7.25 0.43 9.79
C VAL A 36 -7.31 0.25 11.30
N GLY A 37 -6.16 0.26 11.99
CA GLY A 37 -6.08 0.14 13.44
C GLY A 37 -6.36 1.44 14.18
N GLY A 38 -6.12 2.59 13.53
CA GLY A 38 -6.25 3.91 14.14
C GLY A 38 -5.05 4.31 14.99
N THR A 39 -5.00 5.60 15.37
CA THR A 39 -3.89 6.20 16.11
C THR A 39 -3.60 5.49 17.44
N ASP A 40 -4.63 5.12 18.20
CA ASP A 40 -4.45 4.44 19.49
C ASP A 40 -3.80 3.07 19.35
N THR A 41 -4.21 2.30 18.33
CA THR A 41 -3.59 1.01 18.02
C THR A 41 -2.13 1.19 17.62
N PHE A 42 -1.85 2.17 16.77
CA PHE A 42 -0.50 2.50 16.35
C PHE A 42 0.40 2.84 17.54
N LEU A 43 -0.06 3.70 18.44
CA LEU A 43 0.71 4.12 19.62
C LEU A 43 0.92 2.96 20.60
N LYS A 44 -0.09 2.13 20.88
CA LYS A 44 0.08 0.96 21.77
C LYS A 44 1.11 -0.02 21.23
N VAL A 45 1.15 -0.23 19.93
CA VAL A 45 2.11 -1.13 19.29
C VAL A 45 3.51 -0.51 19.22
N TYR A 46 3.66 0.69 18.67
CA TYR A 46 4.99 1.24 18.36
C TYR A 46 5.60 2.11 19.45
N LYS A 47 4.78 2.86 20.20
CA LYS A 47 5.24 3.69 21.33
C LYS A 47 5.33 2.86 22.60
N ASP A 48 4.23 2.22 22.98
CA ASP A 48 4.13 1.54 24.28
C ASP A 48 4.68 0.11 24.24
N LYS A 49 4.83 -0.46 23.03
CA LYS A 49 5.33 -1.83 22.80
C LYS A 49 4.52 -2.88 23.57
N ASP A 50 3.21 -2.68 23.66
CA ASP A 50 2.30 -3.61 24.34
C ASP A 50 2.11 -4.88 23.52
N ALA A 51 2.87 -5.92 23.85
CA ALA A 51 2.82 -7.21 23.16
C ALA A 51 1.45 -7.92 23.27
N LYS A 52 0.72 -7.73 24.38
CA LYS A 52 -0.60 -8.35 24.57
C LYS A 52 -1.62 -7.69 23.66
N PHE A 53 -1.58 -6.37 23.56
CA PHE A 53 -2.40 -5.63 22.62
C PHE A 53 -2.02 -5.93 21.16
N ALA A 54 -0.73 -6.05 20.86
CA ALA A 54 -0.24 -6.40 19.52
C ALA A 54 -0.73 -7.79 19.04
N ALA A 55 -0.94 -8.73 19.96
CA ALA A 55 -1.54 -10.03 19.68
C ALA A 55 -3.09 -10.04 19.69
N GLY A 56 -3.71 -8.86 19.84
CA GLY A 56 -5.14 -8.69 20.03
C GLY A 56 -5.97 -8.58 18.73
N PRO A 57 -7.30 -8.59 18.86
CA PRO A 57 -8.22 -8.55 17.73
C PRO A 57 -8.14 -7.26 16.91
N GLU A 58 -7.68 -6.14 17.48
CA GLU A 58 -7.46 -4.87 16.79
C GLU A 58 -6.37 -5.01 15.72
N VAL A 59 -5.24 -5.62 16.09
CA VAL A 59 -4.12 -5.85 15.16
C VAL A 59 -4.44 -7.01 14.19
N ALA A 60 -5.25 -7.99 14.61
CA ALA A 60 -5.72 -9.04 13.71
C ALA A 60 -6.50 -8.48 12.50
N LYS A 61 -7.28 -7.40 12.68
CA LYS A 61 -7.96 -6.70 11.57
C LYS A 61 -6.97 -6.07 10.59
N VAL A 62 -5.86 -5.54 11.10
CA VAL A 62 -4.78 -4.95 10.28
C VAL A 62 -4.08 -6.05 9.47
N PHE A 63 -3.79 -7.20 10.07
CA PHE A 63 -3.26 -8.35 9.33
C PHE A 63 -4.20 -8.85 8.24
N LYS A 64 -5.52 -8.81 8.46
CA LYS A 64 -6.48 -9.10 7.39
C LYS A 64 -6.38 -8.09 6.25
N ALA A 65 -6.29 -6.79 6.54
CA ALA A 65 -6.09 -5.78 5.52
C ALA A 65 -4.75 -5.97 4.77
N ALA A 66 -3.69 -6.37 5.47
CA ALA A 66 -2.40 -6.69 4.88
C ALA A 66 -2.45 -7.92 3.95
N ASP A 67 -3.21 -8.96 4.32
CA ASP A 67 -3.44 -10.12 3.44
C ASP A 67 -4.24 -9.74 2.18
N ASP A 68 -5.26 -8.90 2.33
CA ASP A 68 -6.02 -8.36 1.18
C ASP A 68 -5.11 -7.51 0.27
N ALA A 69 -4.23 -6.67 0.84
CA ALA A 69 -3.22 -5.91 0.10
C ALA A 69 -2.21 -6.81 -0.63
N ARG A 70 -1.70 -7.85 0.05
CA ARG A 70 -0.79 -8.84 -0.54
C ARG A 70 -1.41 -9.57 -1.74
N LYS A 71 -2.68 -9.96 -1.65
CA LYS A 71 -3.41 -10.58 -2.77
C LYS A 71 -3.57 -9.62 -3.95
N MET A 72 -3.89 -8.35 -3.67
CA MET A 72 -3.97 -7.29 -4.68
C MET A 72 -2.62 -7.00 -5.36
N ALA A 73 -1.51 -7.26 -4.69
CA ALA A 73 -0.16 -7.03 -5.21
C ALA A 73 0.48 -8.24 -5.89
N LYS A 74 -0.18 -9.41 -5.91
CA LYS A 74 0.39 -10.70 -6.36
C LYS A 74 1.05 -10.68 -7.75
N ASN A 75 0.61 -9.77 -8.62
CA ASN A 75 1.06 -9.66 -10.01
C ASN A 75 2.11 -8.55 -10.22
N THR A 76 2.59 -7.91 -9.15
CA THR A 76 3.67 -6.94 -9.25
C THR A 76 4.99 -7.67 -9.47
N ASN A 77 5.70 -7.34 -10.55
CA ASN A 77 6.90 -8.05 -11.01
C ASN A 77 8.16 -7.17 -11.01
N VAL A 78 8.15 -6.10 -10.21
CA VAL A 78 9.26 -5.13 -10.11
C VAL A 78 9.85 -5.13 -8.70
N GLN A 79 11.12 -4.73 -8.59
CA GLN A 79 11.82 -4.71 -7.30
C GLN A 79 11.75 -3.33 -6.65
N ASP A 80 12.04 -2.29 -7.41
CA ASP A 80 12.19 -0.95 -6.86
C ASP A 80 10.86 -0.21 -6.76
N TRP A 81 10.75 0.65 -5.74
CA TRP A 81 9.54 1.41 -5.47
C TRP A 81 9.17 2.37 -6.60
N ASN A 82 10.15 2.95 -7.30
CA ASN A 82 9.94 3.86 -8.41
C ASN A 82 9.45 3.11 -9.67
N GLN A 83 9.89 1.86 -9.87
CA GLN A 83 9.32 0.99 -10.90
C GLN A 83 7.85 0.66 -10.60
N ALA A 84 7.50 0.41 -9.34
CA ALA A 84 6.11 0.22 -8.92
C ALA A 84 5.28 1.50 -9.13
N THR A 85 5.87 2.67 -8.87
CA THR A 85 5.27 3.99 -9.15
C THR A 85 5.00 4.15 -10.64
N ASN A 86 5.97 3.78 -11.49
CA ASN A 86 5.81 3.83 -12.94
C ASN A 86 4.68 2.92 -13.46
N LEU A 87 4.37 1.80 -12.80
CA LEU A 87 3.19 1.01 -13.15
C LEU A 87 1.90 1.80 -12.97
N VAL A 88 1.81 2.63 -11.92
CA VAL A 88 0.64 3.51 -11.70
C VAL A 88 0.63 4.65 -12.73
N ILE A 89 1.76 5.33 -12.94
CA ILE A 89 1.90 6.42 -13.93
C ILE A 89 1.46 5.97 -15.32
N THR A 90 1.82 4.75 -15.72
CA THR A 90 1.51 4.18 -17.05
C THR A 90 0.18 3.44 -17.12
N GLY A 91 -0.65 3.48 -16.07
CA GLY A 91 -1.96 2.83 -16.03
C GLY A 91 -1.92 1.30 -15.97
N LYS A 92 -0.77 0.70 -15.71
CA LYS A 92 -0.58 -0.75 -15.53
C LYS A 92 -0.95 -1.22 -14.12
N ALA A 93 -1.02 -0.30 -13.16
CA ALA A 93 -1.50 -0.53 -11.81
C ALA A 93 -2.51 0.54 -11.37
N GLY A 94 -3.46 0.16 -10.51
CA GLY A 94 -4.52 1.05 -10.03
C GLY A 94 -4.09 1.98 -8.89
N GLY A 95 -3.01 1.65 -8.18
CA GLY A 95 -2.53 2.43 -7.05
C GLY A 95 -1.34 1.79 -6.37
N GLN A 96 -0.76 2.51 -5.42
CA GLN A 96 0.42 2.13 -4.66
C GLN A 96 0.33 2.71 -3.25
N ILE A 97 0.78 1.97 -2.24
CA ILE A 97 1.02 2.52 -0.91
C ILE A 97 2.51 2.84 -0.83
N MET A 98 2.86 4.13 -0.81
CA MET A 98 4.24 4.61 -0.74
C MET A 98 4.30 5.98 -0.06
N GLY A 99 5.49 6.39 0.37
CA GLY A 99 5.69 7.76 0.83
C GLY A 99 5.53 8.78 -0.31
N ASP A 100 5.37 10.04 0.10
CA ASP A 100 5.15 11.20 -0.77
C ASP A 100 6.31 11.49 -1.73
N TRP A 101 7.50 10.95 -1.48
CA TRP A 101 8.59 10.96 -2.45
C TRP A 101 8.20 10.34 -3.81
N ALA A 102 7.20 9.45 -3.85
CA ALA A 102 6.63 8.95 -5.10
C ALA A 102 6.06 10.06 -6.00
N GLN A 103 5.58 11.16 -5.42
CA GLN A 103 5.09 12.32 -6.18
C GLN A 103 6.17 12.93 -7.09
N GLY A 104 7.45 12.77 -6.75
CA GLY A 104 8.56 13.18 -7.61
C GLY A 104 8.54 12.48 -8.97
N GLU A 105 8.26 11.17 -9.01
CA GLU A 105 8.16 10.40 -10.25
C GLU A 105 6.97 10.86 -11.11
N PHE A 106 5.82 11.14 -10.47
CA PHE A 106 4.65 11.67 -11.14
C PHE A 106 4.92 13.05 -11.76
N GLN A 107 5.61 13.93 -11.04
CA GLN A 107 5.97 15.27 -11.52
C GLN A 107 6.95 15.20 -12.70
N VAL A 108 7.96 14.32 -12.64
CA VAL A 108 8.88 14.07 -13.77
C VAL A 108 8.14 13.55 -14.98
N ALA A 109 7.08 12.74 -14.78
CA ALA A 109 6.19 12.27 -15.84
C ALA A 109 5.15 13.32 -16.31
N GLY A 110 5.18 14.55 -15.77
CA GLY A 110 4.26 15.62 -16.15
C GLY A 110 2.84 15.48 -15.60
N GLN A 111 2.61 14.60 -14.63
CA GLN A 111 1.31 14.43 -13.97
C GLN A 111 1.11 15.40 -12.81
N THR A 112 -0.14 15.84 -12.62
CA THR A 112 -0.54 16.85 -11.63
C THR A 112 -1.31 16.21 -10.48
N ALA A 113 -0.90 16.47 -9.24
CA ALA A 113 -1.60 16.03 -8.04
C ALA A 113 -3.04 16.57 -7.98
N GLY A 114 -3.99 15.76 -7.54
CA GLY A 114 -5.41 16.10 -7.46
C GLY A 114 -6.14 16.11 -8.81
N LYS A 115 -5.43 15.91 -9.92
CA LYS A 115 -6.00 15.77 -11.27
C LYS A 115 -5.71 14.40 -11.85
N ASP A 116 -4.44 14.03 -11.91
CA ASP A 116 -3.96 12.80 -12.54
C ASP A 116 -3.70 11.68 -11.52
N TYR A 117 -3.36 12.04 -10.26
CA TYR A 117 -3.20 11.13 -9.12
C TYR A 117 -3.67 11.76 -7.80
N ALA A 118 -3.94 10.93 -6.78
CA ALA A 118 -4.38 11.34 -5.44
C ALA A 118 -3.83 10.41 -4.35
#